data_AF-H0QHK5-F1
#
_entry.id   AF-H0QHK5-F1
#
_cell.length_a   1.000
_cell.length_b   1.000
_cell.length_c   1.000
_cell.angle_alpha   90.00
_cell.angle_beta   90.00
_cell.angle_gamma   90.00
#
_symmetry.space_group_name_H-M   'P 1'
#
loop_
_entity.id
_entity.type
_entity.pdbx_description
1 polymer ?
#
loop_
_entity_poly.entity_id
_entity_poly.type
_entity_poly.pdbx_seq_one_letter_code
_entity_poly.pdbx_strand_id
1 'polypeptide(L)'
;MCSDLDGNRLLQRGRLDRVSMVDVAALAGVSTQTVSRVANGSADVRATTRRHVIAAMNELGYRPNSAARALRRGSFRTIGVITFSLSSLGNMRTLE
;
A
#
# COMPACT_ATOMS: atom_id res chain seq x y z
N MET A 1 40.45 17.23 14.79
CA MET A 1 39.66 16.56 13.73
C MET A 1 39.08 15.28 14.31
N CYS A 2 37.88 15.36 14.89
CA CYS A 2 37.11 14.16 15.24
C CYS A 2 36.20 13.85 14.05
N SER A 3 36.37 12.65 13.50
CA SER A 3 35.54 12.11 12.43
C SER A 3 34.27 11.55 13.05
N ASP A 4 33.24 12.39 13.08
CA ASP A 4 31.88 11.99 13.41
C ASP A 4 31.31 10.97 12.40
N LEU A 5 30.37 10.16 12.89
CA LEU A 5 29.32 9.41 12.16
C LEU A 5 29.57 7.92 11.82
N ASP A 6 29.83 7.08 12.84
CA ASP A 6 29.69 5.61 12.78
C ASP A 6 28.45 5.08 13.54
N GLY A 7 27.32 5.79 13.49
CA GLY A 7 26.11 5.46 14.28
C GLY A 7 24.88 4.94 13.51
N ASN A 8 24.81 5.08 12.18
CA ASN A 8 23.54 4.94 11.44
C ASN A 8 23.41 3.69 10.54
N ARG A 9 24.42 2.81 10.49
CA ARG A 9 24.45 1.68 9.54
C ARG A 9 23.64 0.45 9.95
N LEU A 10 23.17 0.36 11.20
CA LEU A 10 22.50 -0.85 11.71
C LEU A 10 20.96 -0.75 11.82
N LEU A 11 20.37 0.45 11.68
CA LEU A 11 18.91 0.64 11.80
C LEU A 11 18.12 0.46 10.49
N GLN A 12 18.77 0.22 9.34
CA GLN A 12 18.09 0.16 8.04
C GLN A 12 17.80 -1.25 7.51
N ARG A 13 18.32 -2.31 8.13
CA ARG A 13 18.13 -3.71 7.67
C ARG A 13 16.73 -4.30 7.90
N GLY A 14 15.80 -3.56 8.51
CA GLY A 14 14.37 -3.92 8.59
C GLY A 14 13.47 -3.35 7.48
N ARG A 15 14.03 -2.58 6.53
CA ARG A 15 13.30 -1.94 5.42
C ARG A 15 13.42 -2.66 4.07
N LEU A 16 13.96 -3.88 4.06
CA LEU A 16 14.23 -4.61 2.83
C LEU A 16 12.91 -4.98 2.11
N ASP A 17 12.82 -4.61 0.83
CA ASP A 17 11.85 -5.03 -0.21
C ASP A 17 10.43 -4.46 -0.32
N ARG A 18 10.06 -3.40 0.40
CA ARG A 18 8.75 -2.76 0.12
C ARG A 18 8.88 -1.53 -0.76
N VAL A 19 8.66 -1.74 -2.06
CA VAL A 19 8.42 -0.66 -3.03
C VAL A 19 7.37 0.30 -2.48
N SER A 20 7.74 1.57 -2.40
CA SER A 20 6.91 2.64 -1.85
C SER A 20 6.32 3.53 -2.94
N MET A 21 5.35 4.38 -2.56
CA MET A 21 4.80 5.38 -3.50
C MET A 21 5.83 6.40 -3.98
N VAL A 22 6.93 6.59 -3.23
CA VAL A 22 8.02 7.50 -3.60
C VAL A 22 8.80 6.94 -4.78
N ASP A 23 9.07 5.63 -4.76
CA ASP A 23 9.80 4.94 -5.83
C ASP A 23 8.99 4.94 -7.14
N VAL A 24 7.68 4.67 -7.03
CA VAL A 24 6.74 4.78 -8.17
C VAL A 24 6.67 6.20 -8.72
N ALA A 25 6.68 7.22 -7.84
CA ALA A 25 6.64 8.62 -8.24
C ALA A 25 7.90 9.04 -8.99
N ALA A 26 9.07 8.61 -8.52
CA ALA A 26 10.35 8.85 -9.16
C ALA A 26 10.42 8.20 -10.56
N LEU A 27 10.00 6.93 -10.68
CA LEU A 27 9.98 6.22 -11.95
C LEU A 27 8.99 6.81 -12.96
N ALA A 28 7.80 7.19 -12.50
CA ALA A 28 6.76 7.76 -13.36
C ALA A 28 6.93 9.27 -13.65
N GLY A 29 7.90 9.94 -13.01
CA GLY A 29 8.14 11.39 -13.17
C GLY A 29 6.99 12.27 -12.67
N VAL A 30 6.29 11.85 -11.62
CA VAL A 30 5.13 12.58 -11.05
C VAL A 30 5.28 12.79 -9.56
N SER A 31 4.42 13.63 -8.97
CA SER A 31 4.38 13.77 -7.51
C SER A 31 3.78 12.54 -6.83
N THR A 32 4.21 12.27 -5.59
CA THR A 32 3.62 11.22 -4.73
C THR A 32 2.11 11.39 -4.53
N GLN A 33 1.61 12.63 -4.52
CA GLN A 33 0.17 12.91 -4.48
C GLN A 33 -0.54 12.40 -5.74
N THR A 34 0.07 12.53 -6.92
CA THR A 34 -0.48 12.02 -8.18
C THR A 34 -0.55 10.49 -8.15
N VAL A 35 0.51 9.82 -7.67
CA VAL A 35 0.52 8.37 -7.46
C VAL A 35 -0.60 7.94 -6.50
N SER A 36 -0.79 8.68 -5.39
CA SER A 36 -1.90 8.44 -4.46
C SER A 36 -3.27 8.61 -5.13
N ARG A 37 -3.47 9.63 -5.97
CA ARG A 37 -4.73 9.82 -6.71
C ARG A 37 -5.00 8.65 -7.66
N VAL A 38 -3.99 8.18 -8.38
CA VAL A 38 -4.09 7.03 -9.28
C VAL A 38 -4.38 5.74 -8.51
N ALA A 39 -3.64 5.48 -7.42
CA ALA A 39 -3.83 4.30 -6.57
C ALA A 39 -5.20 4.26 -5.88
N ASN A 40 -5.80 5.43 -5.64
CA ASN A 40 -7.16 5.57 -5.09
C ASN A 40 -8.25 5.69 -6.17
N GLY A 41 -7.90 5.64 -7.45
CA GLY A 41 -8.86 5.66 -8.55
C GLY A 41 -9.49 7.02 -8.87
N SER A 42 -8.97 8.12 -8.35
CA SER A 42 -9.54 9.47 -8.54
C SER A 42 -9.58 9.89 -10.02
N ALA A 43 -10.67 10.57 -10.43
CA ALA A 43 -10.94 10.99 -11.80
C ALA A 43 -10.09 12.19 -12.27
N ASP A 44 -9.47 12.94 -11.35
CA ASP A 44 -8.71 14.18 -11.65
C ASP A 44 -7.33 13.96 -12.28
N VAL A 45 -6.99 12.73 -12.69
CA VAL A 45 -5.70 12.42 -13.30
C VAL A 45 -5.89 12.15 -14.79
N ARG A 46 -5.18 12.91 -15.62
CA ARG A 46 -5.13 12.71 -17.07
C ARG A 46 -4.87 11.24 -17.41
N ALA A 47 -5.62 10.71 -18.37
CA ALA A 47 -5.52 9.31 -18.77
C ALA A 47 -4.11 8.90 -19.22
N THR A 48 -3.34 9.84 -19.79
CA THR A 48 -1.93 9.64 -20.15
C THR A 48 -1.05 9.42 -18.93
N THR A 49 -1.14 10.31 -17.93
CA THR A 49 -0.40 10.22 -16.67
C THR A 49 -0.79 8.96 -15.88
N ARG A 50 -2.09 8.62 -15.86
CA ARG A 50 -2.58 7.40 -15.23
C ARG A 50 -1.92 6.15 -15.82
N ARG A 51 -1.80 6.07 -17.15
CA ARG A 51 -1.14 4.93 -17.83
C ARG A 51 0.34 4.82 -17.45
N HIS A 52 1.08 5.92 -17.44
CA HIS A 52 2.50 5.92 -17.02
C HIS A 52 2.67 5.48 -15.56
N VAL A 53 1.83 5.97 -14.65
CA VAL A 53 1.90 5.58 -13.24
C VAL A 53 1.58 4.08 -13.07
N ILE A 54 0.58 3.55 -13.79
CA ILE A 54 0.25 2.12 -13.73
C ILE A 54 1.40 1.26 -14.28
N ALA A 55 2.04 1.69 -15.37
CA ALA A 55 3.21 0.99 -15.91
C ALA A 55 4.36 0.96 -14.88
N ALA A 56 4.68 2.10 -14.26
CA ALA A 56 5.70 2.18 -13.21
C ALA A 56 5.34 1.34 -11.96
N MET A 57 4.07 1.32 -11.56
CA MET A 57 3.60 0.45 -10.46
C MET A 57 3.81 -1.03 -10.77
N ASN A 58 3.54 -1.45 -12.01
CA ASN A 58 3.71 -2.84 -12.44
C ASN A 58 5.19 -3.23 -12.53
N GLU A 59 6.02 -2.36 -13.08
CA GLU A 59 7.47 -2.57 -13.19
C GLU A 59 8.13 -2.75 -11.82
N LEU A 60 7.71 -1.95 -10.85
CA LEU A 60 8.23 -2.03 -9.47
C LEU A 60 7.49 -3.07 -8.61
N GLY A 61 6.48 -3.78 -9.13
CA GLY A 61 5.68 -4.72 -8.33
C GLY A 61 4.95 -4.07 -7.15
N TYR A 62 4.60 -2.77 -7.26
CA TYR A 62 3.96 -2.00 -6.21
C TYR A 62 2.59 -2.61 -5.84
N ARG A 63 2.51 -3.16 -4.62
CA ARG A 63 1.29 -3.72 -4.04
C ARG A 63 0.73 -2.78 -2.99
N PRO A 64 -0.37 -2.06 -3.26
CA PRO A 64 -0.92 -1.11 -2.31
C PRO A 64 -1.46 -1.82 -1.06
N ASN A 65 -0.82 -1.58 0.09
CA ASN A 65 -1.13 -2.22 1.37
C ASN A 65 -2.59 -1.94 1.80
N SER A 66 -3.42 -2.99 1.86
CA SER A 66 -4.83 -2.92 2.23
C SER A 66 -5.06 -2.53 3.69
N ALA A 67 -4.21 -2.99 4.62
CA ALA A 67 -4.29 -2.64 6.04
C ALA A 67 -4.06 -1.15 6.28
N ALA A 68 -3.04 -0.57 5.63
CA ALA A 68 -2.78 0.88 5.68
C ALA A 68 -3.93 1.71 5.06
N ARG A 69 -4.61 1.17 4.04
CA ARG A 69 -5.79 1.80 3.44
C ARG A 69 -7.02 1.74 4.35
N ALA A 70 -7.19 0.67 5.12
CA ALA A 70 -8.27 0.56 6.10
C ALA A 70 -8.08 1.55 7.26
N LEU A 71 -6.84 1.69 7.74
CA LEU A 71 -6.44 2.70 8.72
C LEU A 71 -6.73 4.14 8.25
N ARG A 72 -6.29 4.53 7.04
CA ARG A 72 -6.54 5.90 6.51
C ARG A 72 -8.00 6.22 6.26
N ARG A 73 -8.84 5.23 5.93
CA ARG A 73 -10.28 5.43 5.70
C ARG A 73 -11.12 5.28 6.96
N GLY A 74 -10.53 4.84 8.08
CA GLY A 74 -11.28 4.52 9.31
C GLY A 74 -12.28 3.37 9.12
N SER A 75 -12.19 2.63 8.02
CA SER A 75 -13.13 1.56 7.67
C SER A 75 -12.35 0.29 7.40
N PHE A 76 -12.49 -0.65 8.32
CA PHE A 76 -12.02 -2.03 8.17
C PHE A 76 -13.20 -2.83 7.63
N ARG A 77 -13.10 -3.34 6.39
CA ARG A 77 -14.03 -4.37 5.88
C ARG A 77 -13.70 -5.74 6.48
N THR A 78 -13.56 -5.81 7.79
CA THR A 78 -13.17 -7.01 8.52
C THR A 78 -14.33 -7.39 9.44
N ILE A 79 -14.91 -8.57 9.22
CA ILE A 79 -15.93 -9.13 10.11
C ILE A 79 -15.19 -9.98 11.15
N GLY A 80 -15.20 -9.53 12.40
CA GLY A 80 -14.68 -10.29 13.53
C GLY A 80 -15.81 -11.08 14.19
N VAL A 81 -15.66 -12.41 14.29
CA VAL A 81 -16.63 -13.28 14.97
C VAL A 81 -15.93 -13.89 16.19
N ILE A 82 -16.47 -13.65 17.38
CA ILE A 82 -16.00 -14.26 18.64
C ILE A 82 -17.12 -15.17 19.14
N THR A 83 -16.88 -16.48 19.24
CA THR A 83 -17.87 -17.45 19.72
C THR A 83 -17.26 -18.35 20.79
N PHE A 84 -18.08 -18.79 21.75
CA PHE A 84 -17.66 -19.66 22.86
C PHE A 84 -17.97 -21.15 22.60
N SER A 85 -18.80 -21.46 21.61
CA SER A 85 -19.04 -22.82 21.10
C SER A 85 -19.66 -22.73 19.70
N LEU A 86 -19.06 -23.41 18.73
CA LEU A 86 -19.56 -23.49 17.35
C LEU A 86 -20.49 -24.70 17.16
N SER A 87 -21.53 -24.79 17.98
CA SER A 87 -22.50 -25.90 17.91
C SER A 87 -23.70 -25.51 17.05
N SER A 88 -23.46 -25.45 15.74
CA SER A 88 -24.39 -25.69 14.61
C SER A 88 -23.92 -24.88 13.40
N LEU A 89 -23.28 -25.55 12.44
CA LEU A 89 -23.04 -25.00 11.11
C LEU A 89 -24.33 -25.11 10.29
N GLY A 90 -25.28 -24.21 10.53
CA GLY A 90 -26.38 -23.95 9.62
C GLY A 90 -25.88 -23.21 8.38
N ASN A 91 -26.18 -23.76 7.19
CA ASN A 91 -25.76 -23.34 5.84
C ASN A 91 -25.05 -21.98 5.72
N MET A 92 -23.73 -22.02 5.73
CA MET A 92 -22.86 -20.92 5.30
C MET A 92 -22.93 -20.80 3.77
N ARG A 93 -23.78 -19.89 3.26
CA ARG A 93 -23.67 -19.43 1.87
C ARG A 93 -22.74 -18.23 1.84
N THR A 94 -21.51 -18.45 1.39
CA THR A 94 -20.59 -17.38 0.99
C THR A 94 -21.21 -16.64 -0.19
N LEU A 95 -21.42 -15.33 -0.04
CA LEU A 95 -21.79 -14.46 -1.15
C LEU A 95 -20.51 -14.14 -1.92
N GLU A 96 -20.45 -14.62 -3.17
CA GLU A 96 -19.46 -14.22 -4.19
C GLU A 96 -19.59 -12.73 -4.55
#